data_AF-A0A0A1PE28-F1
#
_entry.id   AF-A0A0A1PE28-F1
#
_cell.length_a   1.000
_cell.length_b   1.000
_cell.length_c   1.000
_cell.angle_alpha   90.00
_cell.angle_beta   90.00
_cell.angle_gamma   90.00
#
_symmetry.space_group_name_H-M   'P 1'
#
loop_
_entity.id
_entity.type
_entity.pdbx_description
1 polymer ?
#
loop_
_entity_poly.entity_id
_entity_poly.type
_entity_poly.pdbx_seq_one_letter_code
_entity_poly.pdbx_strand_id
1 'polypeptide(L)'
;MKLLSLLFTVASLLYIVSAAPSSETCKPGDTFKAKDACNTCTCTKDGRKENADCSNMLCLFEKEKSDIQCKPYTTFQYKCYLCFCPESGLRHDAGCYSMTCDRPN
;
A
#
# COMPACT_ATOMS: atom_id res chain seq x y z
N MET A 1 5.54 -28.85 40.46
CA MET A 1 4.18 -28.34 40.15
C MET A 1 4.08 -26.82 40.16
N LYS A 2 4.66 -26.09 41.15
CA LYS A 2 4.66 -24.61 41.19
C LYS A 2 5.41 -23.91 40.05
N LEU A 3 6.51 -24.51 39.55
CA LEU A 3 7.29 -23.97 38.44
C LEU A 3 6.53 -24.01 37.10
N LEU A 4 5.78 -25.09 36.86
CA LEU A 4 5.01 -25.26 35.63
C LEU A 4 3.80 -24.31 35.59
N SER A 5 3.12 -24.12 36.73
CA SER A 5 2.03 -23.15 36.85
C SER A 5 2.50 -21.70 36.73
N LEU A 6 3.73 -21.38 37.17
CA LEU A 6 4.33 -20.06 36.98
C LEU A 6 4.66 -19.80 35.49
N LEU A 7 5.14 -20.81 34.77
CA LEU A 7 5.42 -20.67 33.33
C LEU A 7 4.14 -20.44 32.51
N PHE A 8 3.01 -21.09 32.86
CA PHE A 8 1.72 -20.86 32.21
C PHE A 8 1.15 -19.46 32.48
N THR A 9 1.24 -18.94 33.71
CA THR A 9 0.74 -17.58 34.02
C THR A 9 1.60 -16.49 33.38
N VAL A 10 2.92 -16.68 33.34
CA VAL A 10 3.84 -15.74 32.67
C VAL A 10 3.65 -15.79 31.16
N ALA A 11 3.44 -16.97 30.56
CA ALA A 11 3.13 -17.09 29.14
C ALA A 11 1.79 -16.41 28.76
N SER A 12 0.75 -16.52 29.59
CA SER A 12 -0.53 -15.84 29.40
C SER A 12 -0.43 -14.32 29.55
N LEU A 13 0.35 -13.82 30.52
CA LEU A 13 0.63 -12.38 30.66
C LEU A 13 1.46 -11.82 29.48
N LEU A 14 2.43 -12.58 29.00
CA LEU A 14 3.21 -12.22 27.81
C LEU A 14 2.37 -12.24 26.53
N TYR A 15 1.37 -13.12 26.44
CA TYR A 15 0.40 -13.12 25.33
C TYR A 15 -0.50 -11.88 25.30
N ILE A 16 -0.90 -11.35 26.47
CA ILE A 16 -1.74 -10.12 26.54
C ILE A 16 -0.94 -8.87 26.10
N VAL A 17 0.39 -8.90 26.17
CA VAL A 17 1.28 -7.84 25.65
C VAL A 17 1.56 -8.00 24.15
N SER A 18 0.83 -8.86 23.43
CA SER A 18 0.95 -8.96 21.98
C SER A 18 0.13 -7.86 21.28
N ALA A 19 0.85 -6.82 20.86
CA ALA A 19 0.51 -5.91 19.77
C ALA A 19 -0.75 -5.03 19.94
N ALA A 20 -0.62 -3.95 20.72
CA ALA A 20 -1.38 -2.74 20.40
C ALA A 20 -0.97 -2.29 18.98
N PRO A 21 -1.90 -1.99 18.06
CA PRO A 21 -1.54 -1.41 16.78
C PRO A 21 -0.79 -0.10 17.06
N SER A 22 0.45 0.01 16.60
CA SER A 22 1.17 1.27 16.64
C SER A 22 0.41 2.26 15.74
N SER A 23 -0.46 3.08 16.34
CA SER A 23 -1.06 4.19 15.63
C SER A 23 0.06 5.17 15.30
N GLU A 24 0.59 5.08 14.08
CA GLU A 24 1.56 6.04 13.61
C GLU A 24 0.88 7.40 13.53
N THR A 25 1.49 8.41 14.15
CA THR A 25 0.94 9.77 14.16
C THR A 25 1.51 10.60 13.00
N CYS A 26 0.78 11.66 12.65
CA CYS A 26 1.17 12.67 11.68
C CYS A 26 0.70 14.06 12.15
N LYS A 27 1.31 15.12 11.62
CA LYS A 27 0.86 16.49 11.90
C LYS A 27 -0.28 16.85 10.93
N PRO A 28 -1.41 17.42 11.40
CA PRO A 28 -2.50 17.82 10.54
C PRO A 28 -2.06 18.70 9.37
N GLY A 29 -2.49 18.36 8.17
CA GLY A 29 -2.12 19.03 6.92
C GLY A 29 -0.85 18.50 6.24
N ASP A 30 -0.04 17.68 6.92
CA ASP A 30 1.13 17.06 6.28
C ASP A 30 0.69 16.05 5.21
N THR A 31 1.42 16.04 4.09
CA THR A 31 1.26 15.05 3.02
C THR A 31 2.35 13.99 3.08
N PHE A 32 1.98 12.72 2.94
CA PHE A 32 2.91 11.59 2.95
C PHE A 32 2.50 10.50 1.96
N LYS A 33 3.43 9.61 1.62
CA LYS A 33 3.13 8.42 0.81
C LYS A 33 2.49 7.34 1.67
N ALA A 34 1.41 6.75 1.16
CA ALA A 34 0.77 5.58 1.76
C ALA A 34 1.75 4.38 1.78
N LYS A 35 1.38 3.33 2.51
CA LYS A 35 2.19 2.09 2.60
C LYS A 35 2.41 1.40 1.26
N ASP A 36 1.52 1.65 0.29
CA ASP A 36 1.64 1.18 -1.10
C ASP A 36 2.65 1.99 -1.94
N ALA A 37 3.26 3.05 -1.38
CA ALA A 37 4.18 4.00 -2.01
C ALA A 37 3.62 4.77 -3.23
N CYS A 38 2.34 4.56 -3.55
CA CYS A 38 1.66 5.04 -4.73
C CYS A 38 0.72 6.18 -4.34
N ASN A 39 -0.23 5.87 -3.46
CA ASN A 39 -1.19 6.83 -2.97
C ASN A 39 -0.54 7.89 -2.09
N THR A 40 -1.03 9.11 -2.22
CA THR A 40 -0.62 10.24 -1.38
C THR A 40 -1.74 10.51 -0.40
N CYS A 41 -1.39 10.62 0.88
CA CYS A 41 -2.30 10.87 1.97
C CYS A 41 -2.06 12.24 2.57
N THR A 42 -3.13 12.89 3.03
CA THR A 42 -3.10 14.13 3.80
C THR A 42 -3.56 13.85 5.23
N CYS A 43 -2.72 14.20 6.20
CA CYS A 43 -3.03 14.00 7.60
C CYS A 43 -4.23 14.86 8.02
N THR A 44 -5.22 14.25 8.66
CA THR A 44 -6.39 14.99 9.16
C THR A 44 -6.11 15.61 10.52
N LYS A 45 -7.11 16.31 11.08
CA LYS A 45 -7.00 16.98 12.38
C LYS A 45 -6.81 16.04 13.57
N ASP A 46 -7.12 14.76 13.41
CA ASP A 46 -6.94 13.78 14.49
C ASP A 46 -5.49 13.32 14.69
N GLY A 47 -4.59 13.68 13.76
CA GLY A 47 -3.17 13.41 13.85
C GLY A 47 -2.80 11.93 13.73
N ARG A 48 -3.70 11.08 13.24
CA ARG A 48 -3.49 9.64 13.12
C ARG A 48 -3.36 9.24 11.65
N LYS A 49 -2.26 8.57 11.27
CA LYS A 49 -2.01 8.20 9.87
C LYS A 49 -3.05 7.22 9.35
N GLU A 50 -3.61 6.36 10.18
CA GLU A 50 -4.68 5.43 9.80
C GLU A 50 -5.97 6.13 9.37
N ASN A 51 -6.16 7.38 9.78
CA ASN A 51 -7.33 8.20 9.47
C ASN A 51 -7.03 9.30 8.44
N ALA A 52 -5.84 9.26 7.80
CA ALA A 52 -5.48 10.21 6.76
C ALA A 52 -6.38 10.04 5.52
N ASP A 53 -6.68 11.16 4.85
CA ASP A 53 -7.41 11.13 3.58
C ASP A 53 -6.44 10.87 2.44
N CYS A 54 -6.64 9.78 1.70
CA CYS A 54 -5.69 9.30 0.70
C CYS A 54 -6.32 9.29 -0.70
N SER A 55 -5.50 9.54 -1.72
CA SER A 55 -5.89 9.25 -3.09
C SER A 55 -6.27 7.77 -3.24
N ASN A 56 -7.16 7.45 -4.17
CA ASN A 56 -7.58 6.09 -4.49
C ASN A 56 -7.11 5.69 -5.90
N MET A 57 -5.81 5.83 -6.16
CA MET A 57 -5.20 5.41 -7.41
C MET A 57 -5.06 3.88 -7.42
N LEU A 58 -5.26 3.28 -8.60
CA LEU A 58 -4.98 1.86 -8.81
C LEU A 58 -3.46 1.66 -8.84
N CYS A 59 -2.91 1.14 -7.76
CA CYS A 59 -1.48 0.88 -7.65
C CYS A 59 -1.15 -0.47 -8.27
N LEU A 60 -0.46 -0.46 -9.41
CA LEU A 60 -0.15 -1.66 -10.21
C LEU A 60 1.05 -2.45 -9.66
N PHE A 61 1.48 -2.17 -8.44
CA PHE A 61 2.61 -2.84 -7.80
C PHE A 61 2.17 -4.18 -7.18
N GLU A 62 1.83 -5.16 -8.01
CA GLU A 62 2.14 -6.53 -7.61
C GLU A 62 3.65 -6.70 -7.72
N LYS A 63 4.24 -7.18 -6.64
CA LYS A 63 5.68 -7.31 -6.39
C LYS A 63 6.33 -8.41 -7.26
N GLU A 64 5.96 -8.50 -8.53
CA GLU A 64 6.69 -9.26 -9.53
C GLU A 64 7.61 -8.33 -10.30
N LYS A 65 8.85 -8.79 -10.49
CA LYS A 65 9.90 -8.19 -11.32
C LYS A 65 9.52 -8.19 -12.82
N SER A 66 8.30 -7.80 -13.16
CA SER A 66 7.87 -7.53 -14.53
C SER A 66 8.33 -6.13 -14.89
N ASP A 67 9.54 -6.08 -15.45
CA ASP A 67 10.05 -5.04 -16.33
C ASP A 67 9.52 -3.62 -16.04
N ILE A 68 10.15 -2.94 -15.07
CA ILE A 68 9.79 -1.59 -14.59
C ILE A 68 9.80 -0.57 -15.74
N GLN A 69 10.48 -0.90 -16.84
CA GLN A 69 10.67 -0.03 -17.99
C GLN A 69 9.66 -0.30 -19.11
N CYS A 70 9.38 0.74 -19.88
CA CYS A 70 8.67 0.68 -21.15
C CYS A 70 9.41 1.57 -22.15
N LYS A 71 9.20 1.31 -23.45
CA LYS A 71 9.76 2.17 -24.49
C LYS A 71 8.99 3.49 -24.51
N PRO A 72 9.63 4.66 -24.33
CA PRO A 72 8.93 5.95 -24.35
C PRO A 72 8.08 6.12 -25.60
N TYR A 73 6.92 6.76 -25.42
CA TYR A 73 5.95 7.06 -26.48
C TYR A 73 5.36 5.83 -27.18
N THR A 74 5.34 4.68 -26.50
CA THR A 74 4.67 3.46 -26.99
C THR A 74 3.53 3.06 -26.09
N THR A 75 2.68 2.17 -26.60
CA THR A 75 1.59 1.56 -25.82
C THR A 75 1.96 0.16 -25.39
N PHE A 76 1.55 -0.22 -24.18
CA PHE A 76 1.68 -1.58 -23.67
C PHE A 76 0.39 -2.02 -22.98
N GLN A 77 0.12 -3.32 -23.02
CA GLN A 77 -1.02 -3.90 -22.31
C GLN A 77 -0.57 -4.32 -20.91
N TYR A 78 -1.31 -3.90 -19.89
CA TYR A 78 -1.15 -4.37 -18.51
C TYR A 78 -2.48 -4.91 -18.02
N LYS A 79 -2.58 -6.23 -17.85
CA LYS A 79 -3.86 -6.92 -17.60
C LYS A 79 -4.88 -6.53 -18.69
N CYS A 80 -5.99 -5.90 -18.33
CA CYS A 80 -7.03 -5.42 -19.24
C CYS A 80 -6.94 -3.90 -19.51
N TYR A 81 -5.82 -3.26 -19.18
CA TYR A 81 -5.60 -1.84 -19.43
C TYR A 81 -4.66 -1.66 -20.62
N LEU A 82 -4.96 -0.67 -21.47
CA LEU A 82 -3.97 -0.16 -22.41
C LEU A 82 -3.31 1.07 -21.81
N CYS A 83 -1.99 1.01 -21.69
CA CYS A 83 -1.17 2.04 -21.08
C CYS A 83 -0.30 2.74 -22.12
N PHE A 84 -0.10 4.05 -21.97
CA PHE A 84 0.85 4.83 -22.72
C PHE A 84 2.11 5.10 -21.89
N CYS A 85 3.27 4.74 -22.43
CA CYS A 85 4.56 4.93 -21.80
C CYS A 85 5.03 6.40 -21.96
N PRO A 86 5.29 7.12 -20.86
CA PRO A 86 5.75 8.51 -20.91
C PRO A 86 7.24 8.58 -21.23
N GLU A 87 7.76 9.81 -21.36
CA GLU A 87 9.17 10.09 -21.62
C GLU A 87 10.11 9.44 -20.60
N SER A 88 9.69 9.33 -19.32
CA SER A 88 10.50 8.73 -18.27
C SER A 88 10.89 7.27 -18.56
N GLY A 89 10.15 6.59 -19.45
CA GLY A 89 10.38 5.18 -19.76
C GLY A 89 10.02 4.26 -18.59
N LEU A 90 9.31 4.77 -17.58
CA LEU A 90 8.93 4.02 -16.39
C LEU A 90 7.45 3.65 -16.45
N ARG A 91 7.14 2.36 -16.32
CA ARG A 91 5.76 1.86 -16.35
C ARG A 91 4.90 2.41 -15.21
N HIS A 92 5.51 2.74 -14.07
CA HIS A 92 4.78 3.29 -12.93
C HIS A 92 4.35 4.75 -13.13
N ASP A 93 4.93 5.44 -14.12
CA ASP A 93 4.51 6.78 -14.52
C ASP A 93 3.48 6.76 -15.67
N ALA A 94 3.14 5.57 -16.17
CA ALA A 94 2.26 5.42 -17.33
C ALA A 94 0.80 5.78 -17.02
N GLY A 95 0.19 6.53 -17.94
CA GLY A 95 -1.25 6.73 -17.97
C GLY A 95 -1.93 5.54 -18.65
N CYS A 96 -2.91 4.93 -18.00
CA CYS A 96 -3.64 3.78 -18.52
C CYS A 96 -5.13 4.09 -18.64
N TYR A 97 -5.76 3.58 -19.71
CA TYR A 97 -7.22 3.58 -19.84
C TYR A 97 -7.75 2.14 -19.76
N SER A 98 -8.93 1.99 -19.19
CA SER A 98 -9.59 0.68 -19.08
C SER A 98 -10.04 0.23 -20.46
N MET A 99 -9.69 -1.00 -20.82
CA MET A 99 -10.49 -1.75 -21.79
C MET A 99 -11.61 -2.47 -21.01
N THR A 100 -12.58 -3.07 -21.70
CA THR A 100 -13.61 -3.90 -21.04
C THR A 100 -12.94 -5.06 -20.31
N CYS A 101 -12.71 -4.87 -19.01
CA CYS A 101 -12.22 -5.89 -18.11
C CYS A 101 -13.39 -6.80 -17.77
N ASP A 102 -13.51 -7.95 -18.44
CA ASP A 102 -14.38 -9.01 -17.95
C ASP A 102 -13.85 -9.44 -16.60
N ARG A 103 -14.51 -8.99 -15.51
CA ARG A 103 -14.24 -9.56 -14.20
C ARG A 103 -14.64 -11.03 -14.27
N PRO A 104 -13.75 -11.99 -13.97
CA PRO A 104 -14.21 -13.33 -13.69
C PRO A 104 -15.18 -13.25 -12.51
N ASN A 105 -16.42 -13.72 -12.74
CA ASN A 105 -17.41 -13.96 -11.69
C ASN A 105 -16.87 -14.92 -10.62
#